data_AF-A0A128F373-F1
#
_entry.id   AF-A0A128F373-F1
#
_cell.length_a   1.000
_cell.length_b   1.000
_cell.length_c   1.000
_cell.angle_alpha   90.00
_cell.angle_beta   90.00
_cell.angle_gamma   90.00
#
_symmetry.space_group_name_H-M   'P 1'
#
loop_
_entity.id
_entity.type
_entity.pdbx_description
1 polymer ?
#
loop_
_entity_poly.entity_id
_entity_poly.type
_entity_poly.pdbx_seq_one_letter_code
_entity_poly.pdbx_strand_id
1 'polypeptide(L)'
;MTLLLAKASKPEQLNFIGNQAGGRVFLFLNTDDFWRDYHRMVALGIKFVREPKEADYGTVAVFEDLYGNLWDLLQMKDEHPMALRAALCSR
;
A
#
# COMPACT_ATOMS: atom_id res chain seq x y z
N MET A 1 6.96 -8.61 10.67
CA MET A 1 6.34 -7.30 10.96
C MET A 1 4.83 -7.50 11.00
N THR A 2 4.13 -6.84 11.93
CA THR A 2 2.67 -6.99 12.06
C THR A 2 2.01 -5.62 11.96
N LEU A 3 0.98 -5.51 11.12
CA LEU A 3 0.10 -4.35 11.05
C LEU A 3 -1.21 -4.67 11.79
N LEU A 4 -1.61 -3.81 12.72
CA LEU A 4 -2.87 -3.92 13.45
C LEU A 4 -3.79 -2.76 13.05
N LEU A 5 -4.97 -3.09 12.52
CA LEU A 5 -6.03 -2.12 12.26
C LEU A 5 -7.08 -2.20 13.36
N ALA A 6 -7.11 -1.20 14.23
CA ALA A 6 -8.04 -1.13 15.35
C ALA A 6 -9.31 -0.36 14.97
N LYS A 7 -10.46 -0.85 15.41
CA LYS A 7 -11.73 -0.10 15.32
C LYS A 7 -11.65 1.15 16.20
N ALA A 8 -12.09 2.29 15.68
CA ALA A 8 -12.27 3.51 16.46
C ALA A 8 -13.21 3.26 17.65
N SER A 9 -12.76 3.60 18.86
CA SER A 9 -13.47 3.39 20.12
C SER A 9 -13.76 4.68 20.89
N LYS A 10 -13.20 5.81 20.45
CA LYS A 10 -13.43 7.14 21.05
C LYS A 10 -14.06 8.10 20.04
N PRO A 11 -14.90 9.07 20.47
CA PRO A 11 -15.51 10.05 19.58
C PRO A 11 -14.50 10.80 18.71
N GLU A 12 -13.35 11.17 19.26
CA GLU A 12 -12.31 11.90 18.52
C GLU A 12 -11.72 11.09 17.35
N GLN A 13 -11.69 9.76 17.46
CA GLN A 13 -11.12 8.87 16.45
C GLN A 13 -12.00 8.73 15.21
N LEU A 14 -13.32 8.95 15.34
CA LEU A 14 -14.27 8.78 14.25
C LEU A 14 -13.95 9.72 13.07
N ASN A 15 -13.50 10.93 13.37
CA ASN A 15 -13.14 11.94 12.35
C ASN A 15 -11.87 11.57 11.56
N PHE A 16 -11.11 10.57 12.00
CA PHE A 16 -9.90 10.10 11.33
C PHE A 16 -10.12 8.87 10.46
N ILE A 17 -11.30 8.23 10.52
CA ILE A 17 -11.63 7.09 9.64
C ILE A 17 -11.55 7.59 8.19
N GLY A 18 -10.78 6.88 7.37
CA GLY A 18 -10.46 7.31 6.00
C GLY A 18 -9.47 8.46 5.83
N ASN A 19 -9.08 9.15 6.91
CA ASN A 19 -8.20 10.31 6.88
C ASN A 19 -6.97 10.16 7.80
N GLN A 20 -6.55 8.93 8.05
CA GLN A 20 -5.41 8.55 8.91
C GLN A 20 -4.10 9.27 8.52
N ALA A 21 -3.92 9.60 7.23
CA ALA A 21 -2.74 10.27 6.71
C ALA A 21 -3.02 11.67 6.13
N GLY A 22 -4.15 12.30 6.46
CA GLY A 22 -4.45 13.66 6.00
C GLY A 22 -4.59 13.79 4.49
N GLY A 23 -5.20 12.80 3.83
CA GLY A 23 -5.37 12.75 2.36
C GLY A 23 -4.13 12.33 1.57
N ARG A 24 -3.05 11.91 2.25
CA ARG A 24 -1.85 11.34 1.60
C ARG A 24 -1.87 9.82 1.65
N VAL A 25 -0.92 9.20 0.92
CA VAL A 25 -0.62 7.77 1.04
C VAL A 25 -0.33 7.44 2.51
N PHE A 26 -1.01 6.44 3.03
CA PHE A 26 -0.89 6.00 4.41
C PHE A 26 0.20 4.94 4.56
N LEU A 27 0.15 3.89 3.75
CA LEU A 27 1.02 2.71 3.87
C LEU A 27 1.49 2.20 2.51
N PHE A 28 2.62 1.49 2.51
CA PHE A 28 3.17 0.79 1.35
C PHE A 28 2.96 -0.71 1.54
N LEU A 29 2.30 -1.34 0.57
CA LEU A 29 2.16 -2.78 0.45
C LEU A 29 3.20 -3.27 -0.57
N ASN A 30 4.32 -3.81 -0.07
CA ASN A 30 5.35 -4.37 -0.92
C ASN A 30 4.93 -5.75 -1.47
N THR A 31 5.25 -6.02 -2.73
CA THR A 31 5.04 -7.31 -3.39
C THR A 31 6.29 -7.77 -4.15
N ASP A 32 6.38 -9.08 -4.37
CA ASP A 32 7.38 -9.75 -5.21
C ASP A 32 6.97 -9.82 -6.70
N ASP A 33 5.68 -9.64 -6.99
CA ASP A 33 5.13 -9.66 -8.35
C ASP A 33 3.97 -8.66 -8.46
N PHE A 34 4.32 -7.47 -8.95
CA PHE A 34 3.42 -6.34 -9.08
C PHE A 34 2.22 -6.66 -9.97
N TRP A 35 2.46 -7.24 -11.15
CA TRP A 35 1.41 -7.44 -12.15
C TRP A 35 0.44 -8.53 -11.73
N ARG A 36 0.93 -9.62 -11.12
CA ARG A 36 0.06 -10.66 -10.53
C ARG A 36 -0.89 -10.06 -9.50
N ASP A 37 -0.36 -9.28 -8.56
CA ASP A 37 -1.15 -8.77 -7.45
C ASP A 37 -2.07 -7.63 -7.89
N TYR A 38 -1.59 -6.72 -8.74
CA TYR A 38 -2.42 -5.67 -9.35
C TYR A 38 -3.62 -6.26 -10.09
N HIS A 39 -3.41 -7.22 -11.00
CA HIS A 39 -4.51 -7.82 -11.76
C HIS A 39 -5.48 -8.61 -10.87
N ARG A 40 -4.96 -9.33 -9.86
CA ARG A 40 -5.80 -10.00 -8.87
C ARG A 40 -6.67 -9.00 -8.10
N MET A 41 -6.08 -7.88 -7.66
CA MET A 41 -6.79 -6.84 -6.91
C MET A 41 -7.87 -6.16 -7.77
N VAL A 42 -7.56 -5.84 -9.03
CA VAL A 42 -8.53 -5.32 -9.99
C VAL A 42 -9.68 -6.30 -10.22
N ALA A 43 -9.38 -7.59 -10.40
CA ALA A 43 -10.40 -8.63 -10.58
C ALA A 43 -11.31 -8.81 -9.34
N LEU A 44 -10.81 -8.48 -8.15
CA LEU A 44 -11.58 -8.44 -6.90
C LEU A 44 -12.38 -7.13 -6.72
N GLY A 45 -12.30 -6.19 -7.68
CA GLY A 45 -13.01 -4.92 -7.64
C GLY A 45 -12.35 -3.85 -6.78
N ILE A 46 -11.06 -4.02 -6.43
CA ILE A 46 -10.31 -2.99 -5.69
C ILE A 46 -10.07 -1.78 -6.61
N LYS A 47 -10.36 -0.59 -6.10
CA LYS A 47 -10.27 0.67 -6.83
C LYS A 47 -8.86 1.22 -6.78
N PHE A 48 -8.19 1.26 -7.93
CA PHE A 48 -6.96 2.03 -8.12
C PHE A 48 -7.29 3.48 -8.49
N VAL A 49 -6.78 4.43 -7.70
CA VAL A 49 -6.93 5.88 -7.93
C VAL A 49 -5.75 6.46 -8.72
N ARG A 50 -4.63 5.73 -8.76
CA ARG A 50 -3.52 5.99 -9.67
C ARG A 50 -3.07 4.69 -10.30
N GLU A 51 -3.06 4.68 -11.63
CA GLU A 51 -2.62 3.54 -12.43
C GLU A 51 -1.16 3.18 -12.18
N PRO A 52 -0.75 1.94 -12.51
CA PRO A 52 0.64 1.52 -12.49
C PRO A 52 1.58 2.51 -13.20
N LYS A 53 2.69 2.82 -12.52
CA LYS A 53 3.76 3.65 -13.03
C LYS A 53 5.10 3.03 -12.69
N GLU A 54 5.96 2.91 -13.69
CA GLU A 54 7.37 2.64 -13.48
C GLU A 54 8.09 3.92 -13.04
N ALA A 55 8.82 3.82 -11.94
CA ALA A 55 9.67 4.86 -11.39
C ALA A 55 11.09 4.33 -11.19
N ASP A 56 12.03 5.22 -10.90
CA ASP A 56 13.44 4.86 -10.72
C ASP A 56 13.64 3.80 -9.63
N TYR A 57 12.80 3.82 -8.58
CA TYR A 57 12.86 2.91 -7.44
C TYR A 57 12.07 1.60 -7.62
N GLY A 58 11.17 1.50 -8.60
CA GLY A 58 10.23 0.38 -8.71
C GLY A 58 8.94 0.70 -9.46
N THR A 59 8.04 -0.27 -9.51
CA THR A 59 6.69 -0.14 -10.09
C THR A 59 5.68 0.10 -8.98
N VAL A 60 4.85 1.14 -9.12
CA VAL A 60 3.90 1.57 -8.11
C VAL A 60 2.51 1.84 -8.71
N ALA A 61 1.45 1.46 -8.00
CA ALA A 61 0.08 1.91 -8.23
C ALA A 61 -0.58 2.24 -6.91
N VAL A 62 -1.61 3.08 -6.92
CA VAL A 62 -2.25 3.53 -5.68
C VAL A 62 -3.70 3.13 -5.66
N PHE A 63 -4.09 2.38 -4.63
CA PHE A 63 -5.46 1.97 -4.40
C PHE A 63 -6.05 2.60 -3.15
N GLU A 64 -7.37 2.62 -3.10
CA GLU A 64 -8.17 3.11 -1.97
C GLU A 64 -8.73 1.91 -1.19
N ASP A 65 -8.57 1.89 0.13
CA ASP A 65 -9.22 0.89 0.98
C ASP A 65 -10.71 1.20 1.22
N LEU A 66 -11.41 0.32 1.96
CA LEU A 66 -12.86 0.46 2.22
C LEU A 66 -13.25 1.75 2.95
N TYR A 67 -12.29 2.45 3.56
CA TYR A 67 -12.54 3.66 4.33
C TYR A 67 -12.02 4.92 3.65
N GLY A 68 -11.36 4.82 2.50
CA GLY A 68 -10.80 5.97 1.79
C GLY A 68 -9.29 6.17 1.98
N ASN A 69 -8.59 5.29 2.70
CA ASN A 69 -7.13 5.42 2.80
C ASN A 69 -6.47 5.07 1.50
N LEU A 70 -5.41 5.80 1.19
CA LEU A 70 -4.56 5.54 0.04
C LEU A 70 -3.40 4.63 0.41
N TRP A 71 -3.17 3.61 -0.40
CA TRP A 71 -2.09 2.65 -0.26
C TRP A 71 -1.30 2.55 -1.54
N ASP A 72 0.02 2.51 -1.44
CA ASP A 72 0.88 2.18 -2.57
C ASP A 72 1.03 0.65 -2.63
N LEU A 73 0.59 0.02 -3.72
CA LEU A 73 1.10 -1.31 -4.11
C LEU A 73 2.45 -1.06 -4.77
N LEU A 74 3.51 -1.72 -4.29
CA LEU A 74 4.87 -1.40 -4.69
C LEU A 74 5.71 -2.66 -4.88
N GLN A 75 6.34 -2.78 -6.05
CA GLN A 75 7.47 -3.69 -6.23
C GLN A 75 8.73 -2.85 -6.40
N MET A 76 9.66 -2.99 -5.45
CA MET A 76 10.97 -2.35 -5.55
C MET A 76 11.79 -3.02 -6.65
N LYS A 77 12.68 -2.26 -7.28
CA LYS A 77 13.78 -2.86 -8.05
C LYS A 77 14.74 -3.60 -7.13
N ASP A 78 15.32 -4.68 -7.61
CA ASP A 78 16.20 -5.55 -6.82
C ASP A 78 17.43 -4.81 -6.27
N GLU A 79 17.96 -3.83 -7.01
CA GLU A 79 19.12 -3.06 -6.57
C GLU A 79 18.77 -1.96 -5.56
N HIS A 80 17.49 -1.73 -5.28
CA HIS A 80 17.07 -0.65 -4.41
C HIS A 80 17.45 -0.95 -2.94
N PRO A 81 18.05 -0.01 -2.19
CA PRO A 81 18.49 -0.25 -0.80
C PRO A 81 17.37 -0.69 0.16
N MET A 82 16.10 -0.43 -0.16
CA MET A 82 14.97 -0.93 0.62
C MET A 82 14.62 -2.40 0.30
N ALA A 83 14.78 -2.85 -0.95
CA ALA A 83 14.57 -4.25 -1.35
C ALA A 83 15.60 -5.15 -0.65
N LEU A 84 16.86 -4.75 -0.66
CA LEU A 84 17.95 -5.46 0.00
C LEU A 84 17.72 -5.62 1.51
N ARG A 85 17.17 -4.60 2.17
CA ARG A 85 16.83 -4.66 3.61
C ARG A 85 15.66 -5.61 3.89
N ALA A 86 14.63 -5.58 3.05
CA ALA A 86 13.49 -6.48 3.20
C ALA A 86 13.91 -7.96 3.11
N ALA A 87 14.76 -8.30 2.13
CA ALA A 87 15.28 -9.65 1.94
C ALA A 87 16.15 -10.16 3.11
N LEU A 88 16.82 -9.26 3.83
CA LEU A 88 17.63 -9.60 5.01
C LEU A 88 16.77 -9.82 6.27
N CYS A 89 15.65 -9.11 6.41
CA CYS A 89 14.73 -9.25 7.55
C CYS A 89 13.73 -10.41 7.40
N SER A 90 13.59 -11.00 6.21
CA SER A 90 12.77 -12.18 5.94
C SER A 90 13.49 -13.51 6.14
N ARG A 91 14.73 -13.49 6.65
CA ARG A 91 15.50 -14.66 7.10
C ARG A 91 15.57 -14.67 8.62
#